data_AF-A0AA38F688-F1
#
_entry.id   AF-A0AA38F688-F1
#
_cell.length_a   1.000
_cell.length_b   1.000
_cell.length_c   1.000
_cell.angle_alpha   90.00
_cell.angle_beta   90.00
_cell.angle_gamma   90.00
#
_symmetry.space_group_name_H-M   'P 1'
#
loop_
_entity.id
_entity.type
_entity.pdbx_description
1 polymer ?
#
loop_
_entity_poly.entity_id
_entity_poly.type
_entity_poly.pdbx_seq_one_letter_code
_entity_poly.pdbx_strand_id
1 'polypeptide(L)'
;MLGMNMNTIVSVVCCPPGAVAAVALVVVACALRLRGFRFNTRVTAASGRMEGVDEEKYSLSQINIDYAPARRRVRRAFLQIQQNLDHCLFKMVKSGVKADERYEINSRGLEIFSKSWLPEFGPLRAIIFYCHGYGDTCTFFFEGVAKKLAASGYGVFAMDYPGSGLSEGLHCYIPSFDRLVDDVIEHYSKIRAMSEYKDLPCFLFGQSLGGAVALKIHLKQPRVWDGAVLVAPMCKLADDVTPPWLLVQILLVIARIFPKEKLVPQKDLAELAFKDIKKRKLAAYNVIAYKDRPRLRTAVELLKTTQEIETRMHEVSLPLLILHGAADVVTDPSVSKALYEKSKGADKQLKIYENACHAILEGESDESIFQVIDDIVSWLDAH
;
A
#
# COMPACT_ATOMS: atom_id res chain seq x y z
N MET A 1 -37.84 9.44 -10.29
CA MET A 1 -37.52 9.00 -11.66
C MET A 1 -37.41 10.21 -12.55
N LEU A 2 -36.18 10.61 -12.88
CA LEU A 2 -35.84 11.38 -14.07
C LEU A 2 -34.43 10.88 -14.41
N GLY A 3 -34.38 9.86 -15.26
CA GLY A 3 -33.13 9.27 -15.73
C GLY A 3 -32.45 10.26 -16.66
N MET A 4 -31.27 10.75 -16.28
CA MET A 4 -30.39 11.38 -17.24
C MET A 4 -29.62 10.28 -17.98
N ASN A 5 -29.92 10.17 -19.27
CA ASN A 5 -29.37 9.22 -20.21
C ASN A 5 -27.89 9.55 -20.48
N MET A 6 -27.06 8.52 -20.68
CA MET A 6 -25.60 8.63 -20.88
C MET A 6 -25.18 9.47 -22.12
N ASN A 7 -26.14 9.83 -22.97
CA ASN A 7 -25.90 10.65 -24.17
C ASN A 7 -25.77 12.15 -23.91
N THR A 8 -26.09 12.67 -22.72
CA THR A 8 -25.93 14.11 -22.43
C THR A 8 -24.48 14.49 -22.09
N ILE A 9 -23.62 13.52 -21.79
CA ILE A 9 -22.18 13.76 -21.53
C ILE A 9 -21.37 13.82 -22.84
N VAL A 10 -21.92 13.36 -23.97
CA VAL A 10 -21.19 13.24 -25.25
C VAL A 10 -21.46 14.39 -26.24
N SER A 11 -22.37 15.34 -25.92
CA SER A 11 -22.68 16.48 -26.81
C SER A 11 -21.88 17.77 -26.53
N VAL A 12 -20.68 17.67 -25.96
CA VAL A 12 -19.77 18.82 -25.80
C VAL A 12 -18.41 18.50 -26.43
N VAL A 13 -18.42 18.18 -27.72
CA VAL A 13 -17.20 18.03 -28.52
C VAL A 13 -17.35 18.80 -29.82
N CYS A 14 -17.15 20.11 -29.73
CA CYS A 14 -16.72 21.02 -30.79
C CYS A 14 -16.58 22.43 -30.18
N CYS A 15 -15.50 22.71 -29.44
CA CYS A 15 -15.20 24.09 -29.02
C CYS A 15 -13.70 24.30 -28.71
N PRO A 16 -13.18 25.53 -28.89
CA PRO A 16 -11.74 25.86 -28.90
C PRO A 16 -11.11 25.86 -27.49
N PRO A 17 -9.79 26.13 -27.34
CA PRO A 17 -8.96 25.84 -26.14
C PRO A 17 -9.41 26.40 -24.76
N GLY A 18 -10.54 27.11 -24.66
CA GLY A 18 -11.16 27.53 -23.39
C GLY A 18 -12.17 26.54 -22.79
N ALA A 19 -12.57 25.50 -23.51
CA ALA A 19 -13.66 24.60 -23.09
C ALA A 19 -13.31 23.69 -21.88
N VAL A 20 -12.03 23.39 -21.66
CA VAL A 20 -11.58 22.49 -20.57
C VAL A 20 -11.83 23.10 -19.19
N ALA A 21 -11.65 24.42 -19.05
CA ALA A 21 -11.94 25.13 -17.81
C ALA A 21 -13.45 25.16 -17.53
N ALA A 22 -14.28 25.31 -18.57
CA ALA A 22 -15.73 25.30 -18.44
C ALA A 22 -16.27 23.91 -18.06
N VAL A 23 -15.74 22.82 -18.63
CA VAL A 23 -16.10 21.45 -18.24
C VAL A 23 -15.66 21.14 -16.81
N ALA A 24 -14.45 21.57 -16.40
CA ALA A 24 -14.01 21.45 -15.02
C ALA A 24 -14.91 22.24 -14.06
N LEU A 25 -15.31 23.47 -14.42
CA LEU A 25 -16.26 24.28 -13.67
C LEU A 25 -17.65 23.67 -13.62
N VAL A 26 -18.13 22.99 -14.67
CA VAL A 26 -19.42 22.29 -14.68
C VAL A 26 -19.37 21.02 -13.83
N VAL A 27 -18.28 20.25 -13.87
CA VAL A 27 -18.08 19.09 -12.98
C VAL A 27 -17.98 19.56 -11.53
N VAL A 28 -17.26 20.66 -11.27
CA VAL A 28 -17.15 21.28 -9.95
C VAL A 28 -18.50 21.87 -9.51
N ALA A 29 -19.24 22.54 -10.38
CA ALA A 29 -20.56 23.09 -10.07
C ALA A 29 -21.61 21.99 -9.86
N CYS A 30 -21.50 20.86 -10.56
CA CYS A 30 -22.27 19.65 -10.26
C CYS A 30 -21.87 19.08 -8.91
N ALA A 31 -20.58 18.94 -8.60
CA ALA A 31 -20.09 18.48 -7.30
C ALA A 31 -20.46 19.43 -6.14
N LEU A 32 -20.55 20.73 -6.41
CA LEU A 32 -20.96 21.76 -5.44
C LEU A 32 -22.50 21.89 -5.33
N ARG A 33 -23.29 21.73 -6.40
CA ARG A 33 -24.75 21.60 -6.33
C ARG A 33 -25.18 20.34 -5.59
N LEU A 34 -24.37 19.29 -5.73
CA LEU A 34 -24.45 18.07 -4.94
C LEU A 34 -24.14 18.30 -3.44
N ARG A 35 -23.55 19.43 -3.02
CA ARG A 35 -23.49 19.82 -1.59
C ARG A 35 -24.82 20.35 -1.04
N GLY A 36 -25.74 20.80 -1.89
CA GLY A 36 -27.09 21.24 -1.49
C GLY A 36 -28.09 20.08 -1.39
N PHE A 37 -27.84 18.99 -2.12
CA PHE A 37 -28.40 17.70 -1.75
C PHE A 37 -27.67 17.24 -0.50
N ARG A 38 -28.38 17.00 0.60
CA ARG A 38 -27.88 16.08 1.62
C ARG A 38 -27.54 14.79 0.88
N PHE A 39 -26.27 14.58 0.54
CA PHE A 39 -25.77 13.22 0.37
C PHE A 39 -26.14 12.58 1.68
N ASN A 40 -27.08 11.65 1.61
CA ASN A 40 -27.33 10.77 2.72
C ASN A 40 -25.96 10.13 2.98
N THR A 41 -25.25 10.62 3.99
CA THR A 41 -24.00 10.06 4.51
C THR A 41 -24.37 8.77 5.22
N ARG A 42 -25.03 7.85 4.51
CA ARG A 42 -24.92 6.44 4.78
C ARG A 42 -23.65 6.01 4.06
N VAL A 43 -22.59 6.08 4.85
CA VAL A 43 -21.56 5.06 4.95
C VAL A 43 -21.89 3.84 4.10
N THR A 44 -20.95 3.53 3.22
CA THR A 44 -20.62 2.21 2.66
C THR A 44 -21.47 1.06 3.21
N ALA A 45 -21.95 0.21 2.29
CA ALA A 45 -22.60 -1.07 2.56
C ALA A 45 -22.19 -1.63 3.91
N ALA A 46 -23.18 -1.92 4.76
CA ALA A 46 -22.98 -2.49 6.08
C ALA A 46 -21.98 -3.64 5.97
N SER A 47 -20.72 -3.40 6.35
CA SER A 47 -19.82 -4.51 6.62
C SER A 47 -20.54 -5.27 7.71
N GLY A 48 -20.89 -6.53 7.45
CA GLY A 48 -21.53 -7.38 8.44
C GLY A 48 -20.83 -7.21 9.78
N ARG A 49 -21.62 -7.11 10.86
CA ARG A 49 -21.12 -6.86 12.21
C ARG A 49 -19.92 -7.79 12.48
N MET A 50 -18.76 -7.22 12.78
CA MET A 50 -17.57 -7.99 13.10
C MET A 50 -17.86 -8.87 14.32
N GLU A 51 -17.66 -10.18 14.18
CA GLU A 51 -17.87 -11.12 15.28
C GLU A 51 -16.91 -10.81 16.44
N GLY A 52 -17.39 -10.94 17.67
CA GLY A 52 -16.59 -10.67 18.88
C GLY A 52 -16.33 -9.18 19.17
N VAL A 53 -16.95 -8.26 18.45
CA VAL A 53 -16.84 -6.80 18.68
C VAL A 53 -18.09 -6.29 19.40
N ASP A 54 -17.91 -5.72 20.60
CA ASP A 54 -18.97 -5.07 21.37
C ASP A 54 -19.44 -3.74 20.71
N GLU A 55 -20.59 -3.21 21.14
CA GLU A 55 -21.17 -1.98 20.56
C GLU A 55 -20.26 -0.75 20.70
N GLU A 56 -19.48 -0.68 21.78
CA GLU A 56 -18.55 0.43 22.00
C GLU A 56 -17.44 0.40 20.95
N LYS A 57 -16.75 -0.74 20.80
CA LYS A 57 -15.70 -0.93 19.80
C LYS A 57 -16.23 -0.85 18.38
N TYR A 58 -17.44 -1.35 18.13
CA TYR A 58 -18.09 -1.19 16.83
C TYR A 58 -18.28 0.30 16.52
N SER A 59 -18.82 1.09 17.45
CA SER A 59 -18.97 2.54 17.30
C SER A 59 -17.62 3.24 17.09
N LEU A 60 -16.56 2.81 17.80
CA LEU A 60 -15.20 3.30 17.60
C LEU A 60 -14.68 3.04 16.19
N SER A 61 -14.99 1.88 15.60
CA SER A 61 -14.56 1.55 14.22
C SER A 61 -15.21 2.43 13.15
N GLN A 62 -16.29 3.14 13.48
CA GLN A 62 -17.04 3.99 12.56
C GLN A 62 -16.65 5.48 12.65
N ILE A 63 -15.74 5.85 13.55
CA ILE A 63 -15.34 7.26 13.68
C ILE A 63 -14.52 7.72 12.46
N ASN A 64 -14.50 9.02 12.23
CA ASN A 64 -13.60 9.60 11.23
C ASN A 64 -12.14 9.41 11.65
N ILE A 65 -11.40 8.63 10.87
CA ILE A 65 -9.98 8.29 11.09
C ILE A 65 -9.04 9.05 10.14
N ASP A 66 -9.44 10.22 9.62
CA ASP A 66 -8.62 11.02 8.71
C ASP A 66 -7.31 11.52 9.37
N TYR A 67 -7.24 11.59 10.70
CA TYR A 67 -6.05 12.05 11.44
C TYR A 67 -5.54 11.04 12.46
N ALA A 68 -4.24 11.08 12.73
CA ALA A 68 -3.52 10.07 13.52
C ALA A 68 -4.07 9.86 14.95
N PRO A 69 -4.49 10.88 15.72
CA PRO A 69 -5.03 10.65 17.06
C PRO A 69 -6.25 9.72 17.07
N ALA A 70 -7.14 9.84 16.08
CA ALA A 70 -8.29 8.96 15.93
C ALA A 70 -7.85 7.54 15.54
N ARG A 71 -6.94 7.40 14.57
CA ARG A 71 -6.37 6.09 14.17
C ARG A 71 -5.73 5.37 15.34
N ARG A 72 -4.87 6.05 16.11
CA ARG A 72 -4.18 5.49 17.29
C ARG A 72 -5.16 5.04 18.37
N ARG A 73 -6.22 5.83 18.63
CA ARG A 73 -7.28 5.46 19.58
C ARG A 73 -8.01 4.18 19.13
N VAL A 74 -8.41 4.11 17.86
CA VAL A 74 -9.09 2.94 17.29
C VAL A 74 -8.17 1.72 17.30
N ARG A 75 -6.91 1.85 16.89
CA ARG A 75 -5.92 0.77 16.91
C ARG A 75 -5.75 0.15 18.30
N ARG A 76 -5.69 0.99 19.34
CA ARG A 76 -5.54 0.54 20.74
C ARG A 76 -6.75 -0.27 21.20
N ALA A 77 -7.96 0.18 20.85
CA ALA A 77 -9.21 -0.51 21.23
C ALA A 77 -9.35 -1.91 20.59
N PHE A 78 -8.72 -2.12 19.44
CA PHE A 78 -8.81 -3.38 18.68
C PHE A 78 -7.60 -4.32 18.86
N LEU A 79 -6.53 -3.90 19.53
CA LEU A 79 -5.28 -4.67 19.63
C LEU A 79 -5.49 -6.11 20.13
N GLN A 80 -6.23 -6.28 21.23
CA GLN A 80 -6.47 -7.60 21.80
C GLN A 80 -7.33 -8.48 20.88
N ILE A 81 -8.29 -7.90 20.16
CA ILE A 81 -9.13 -8.65 19.21
C ILE A 81 -8.26 -9.15 18.06
N GLN A 82 -7.44 -8.26 17.49
CA GLN A 82 -6.57 -8.57 16.36
C GLN A 82 -5.56 -9.69 16.69
N GLN A 83 -5.00 -9.68 17.90
CA GLN A 83 -4.05 -10.72 18.36
C GLN A 83 -4.68 -12.11 18.51
N ASN A 84 -6.00 -12.20 18.62
CA ASN A 84 -6.73 -13.45 18.80
C ASN A 84 -7.46 -13.92 17.53
N LEU A 85 -7.25 -13.25 16.39
CA LEU A 85 -7.87 -13.65 15.14
C LEU A 85 -7.37 -15.02 14.69
N ASP A 86 -8.28 -15.81 14.12
CA ASP A 86 -7.98 -17.13 13.56
C ASP A 86 -7.32 -17.00 12.17
N HIS A 87 -6.08 -16.52 12.17
CA HIS A 87 -5.24 -16.40 10.99
C HIS A 87 -3.85 -16.95 11.29
N CYS A 88 -3.24 -17.65 10.33
CA CYS A 88 -1.89 -18.21 10.48
C CYS A 88 -0.86 -17.15 10.92
N LEU A 89 -0.85 -15.98 10.26
CA LEU A 89 0.03 -14.85 10.58
C LEU A 89 -0.05 -14.35 12.04
N PHE A 90 -1.18 -14.51 12.74
CA PHE A 90 -1.29 -14.15 14.17
C PHE A 90 -0.94 -15.31 15.11
N LYS A 91 -0.84 -16.54 14.59
CA LYS A 91 -0.61 -17.77 15.37
C LYS A 91 0.82 -18.33 15.26
N MET A 92 1.53 -18.03 14.16
CA MET A 92 2.80 -18.68 13.77
C MET A 92 3.96 -18.53 14.76
N VAL A 93 4.18 -17.34 15.31
CA VAL A 93 5.40 -17.03 16.10
C VAL A 93 5.01 -16.41 17.44
N LYS A 94 5.30 -17.11 18.53
CA LYS A 94 4.97 -16.67 19.89
C LYS A 94 6.19 -16.32 20.76
N SER A 95 7.40 -16.69 20.36
CA SER A 95 8.64 -16.47 21.13
C SER A 95 9.85 -16.27 20.22
N GLY A 96 10.95 -15.71 20.74
CA GLY A 96 12.22 -15.56 20.01
C GLY A 96 12.32 -14.30 19.13
N VAL A 97 11.32 -13.41 19.15
CA VAL A 97 11.31 -12.17 18.39
C VAL A 97 10.94 -11.00 19.29
N LYS A 98 11.85 -10.03 19.39
CA LYS A 98 11.62 -8.75 20.06
C LYS A 98 11.02 -7.76 19.07
N ALA A 99 9.79 -7.31 19.36
CA ALA A 99 9.15 -6.23 18.61
C ALA A 99 9.26 -4.91 19.39
N ASP A 100 9.58 -3.82 18.70
CA ASP A 100 9.66 -2.48 19.29
C ASP A 100 8.91 -1.48 18.41
N GLU A 101 8.17 -0.56 19.04
CA GLU A 101 7.36 0.47 18.38
C GLU A 101 7.91 1.85 18.75
N ARG A 102 8.10 2.72 17.76
CA ARG A 102 8.68 4.05 17.97
C ARG A 102 7.95 5.11 17.17
N TYR A 103 7.97 6.32 17.72
CA TYR A 103 7.55 7.53 17.03
C TYR A 103 8.76 8.45 16.90
N GLU A 104 8.98 8.99 15.71
CA GLU A 104 10.05 9.95 15.43
C GLU A 104 9.48 11.10 14.59
N ILE A 105 9.93 12.33 14.87
CA ILE A 105 9.59 13.49 14.03
C ILE A 105 10.56 13.51 12.84
N ASN A 106 10.04 13.41 11.62
CA ASN A 106 10.87 13.51 10.41
C ASN A 106 11.31 14.95 10.12
N SER A 107 12.16 15.15 9.11
CA SER A 107 12.65 16.46 8.67
C SER A 107 11.55 17.47 8.29
N ARG A 108 10.30 17.01 8.11
CA ARG A 108 9.15 17.85 7.76
C ARG A 108 8.21 18.14 8.93
N GLY A 109 8.59 17.74 10.15
CA GLY A 109 7.81 17.99 11.35
C GLY A 109 6.60 17.07 11.52
N LEU A 110 6.55 15.93 10.83
CA LEU A 110 5.50 14.92 11.01
C LEU A 110 6.00 13.83 11.94
N GLU A 111 5.17 13.45 12.90
CA GLU A 111 5.43 12.31 13.77
C GLU A 111 5.13 10.99 13.02
N ILE A 112 6.18 10.23 12.74
CA ILE A 112 6.18 9.00 11.97
C ILE A 112 6.26 7.81 12.92
N PHE A 113 5.32 6.88 12.76
CA PHE A 113 5.35 5.59 13.43
C PHE A 113 6.25 4.61 12.67
N SER A 114 7.06 3.87 13.42
CA SER A 114 7.86 2.77 12.93
C SER A 114 7.80 1.58 13.87
N LYS A 115 8.01 0.39 13.32
CA LYS A 115 8.04 -0.86 14.07
C LYS A 115 9.20 -1.72 13.58
N SER A 116 9.89 -2.35 14.51
CA SER A 116 10.97 -3.30 14.23
C SER A 116 10.68 -4.66 14.83
N TRP A 117 11.15 -5.72 14.18
CA TRP A 117 11.12 -7.09 14.65
C TRP A 117 12.52 -7.67 14.53
N LEU A 118 13.14 -7.98 15.67
CA LEU A 118 14.50 -8.48 15.75
C LEU A 118 14.51 -9.87 16.39
N PRO A 119 15.33 -10.82 15.94
CA PRO A 119 15.57 -12.05 16.69
C PRO A 119 16.10 -11.72 18.09
N GLU A 120 15.60 -12.44 19.11
CA GLU A 120 16.06 -12.26 20.51
C GLU A 120 17.48 -12.80 20.72
N PHE A 121 17.90 -13.77 19.90
CA PHE A 121 19.17 -14.48 20.05
C PHE A 121 19.88 -14.59 18.70
N GLY A 122 21.21 -14.62 18.76
CA GLY A 122 22.07 -14.81 17.59
C GLY A 122 22.38 -13.52 16.81
N PRO A 123 23.38 -13.56 15.93
CA PRO A 123 23.71 -12.43 15.06
C PRO A 123 22.65 -12.25 13.97
N LEU A 124 22.45 -11.00 13.55
CA LEU A 124 21.61 -10.68 12.40
C LEU A 124 22.31 -11.10 11.11
N ARG A 125 21.55 -11.73 10.21
CA ARG A 125 22.05 -12.15 8.89
C ARG A 125 22.00 -11.00 7.89
N ALA A 126 20.91 -10.24 7.90
CA ALA A 126 20.70 -9.05 7.10
C ALA A 126 19.55 -8.22 7.69
N ILE A 127 19.36 -7.01 7.16
CA ILE A 127 18.26 -6.11 7.50
C ILE A 127 17.28 -6.01 6.33
N ILE A 128 15.99 -6.04 6.63
CA ILE A 128 14.89 -5.96 5.67
C ILE A 128 14.07 -4.71 5.98
N PHE A 129 13.86 -3.87 4.98
CA PHE A 129 13.09 -2.64 5.08
C PHE A 129 11.78 -2.76 4.31
N TYR A 130 10.66 -2.90 5.03
CA TYR A 130 9.35 -3.15 4.46
C TYR A 130 8.55 -1.89 4.15
N CYS A 131 8.14 -1.81 2.88
CA CYS A 131 7.30 -0.80 2.29
C CYS A 131 5.88 -1.38 2.07
N HIS A 132 4.89 -0.83 2.78
CA HIS A 132 3.51 -1.33 2.77
C HIS A 132 2.67 -0.84 1.57
N GLY A 133 1.54 -1.50 1.32
CA GLY A 133 0.60 -1.17 0.25
C GLY A 133 -0.23 0.10 0.49
N TYR A 134 -0.96 0.55 -0.55
CA TYR A 134 -1.85 1.71 -0.45
C TYR A 134 -2.97 1.45 0.55
N GLY A 135 -3.17 2.36 1.49
CA GLY A 135 -4.25 2.21 2.49
C GLY A 135 -3.97 1.24 3.61
N ASP A 136 -2.78 0.65 3.66
CA ASP A 136 -2.42 -0.33 4.68
C ASP A 136 -1.53 0.26 5.79
N THR A 137 -1.12 -0.60 6.73
CA THR A 137 -0.21 -0.33 7.86
C THR A 137 0.73 -1.52 8.08
N CYS A 138 1.92 -1.27 8.62
CA CYS A 138 2.83 -2.34 9.02
C CYS A 138 2.41 -3.10 10.31
N THR A 139 1.29 -2.72 10.94
CA THR A 139 0.90 -3.22 12.29
C THR A 139 -0.21 -4.27 12.30
N PHE A 140 -0.56 -4.84 11.15
CA PHE A 140 -1.62 -5.85 11.03
C PHE A 140 -1.09 -7.17 10.44
N PHE A 141 -1.46 -7.57 9.22
CA PHE A 141 -1.03 -8.87 8.67
C PHE A 141 0.48 -8.98 8.51
N PHE A 142 1.14 -7.89 8.06
CA PHE A 142 2.59 -7.88 7.90
C PHE A 142 3.34 -8.21 9.20
N GLU A 143 2.77 -7.95 10.39
CA GLU A 143 3.39 -8.29 11.66
C GLU A 143 3.71 -9.80 11.77
N GLY A 144 2.87 -10.67 11.20
CA GLY A 144 3.13 -12.11 11.17
C GLY A 144 4.26 -12.49 10.21
N VAL A 145 4.30 -11.85 9.04
CA VAL A 145 5.39 -12.03 8.05
C VAL A 145 6.72 -11.57 8.64
N ALA A 146 6.75 -10.37 9.25
CA ALA A 146 7.93 -9.81 9.88
C ALA A 146 8.46 -10.69 11.01
N LYS A 147 7.58 -11.27 11.84
CA LYS A 147 8.00 -12.22 12.90
C LYS A 147 8.60 -13.50 12.34
N LYS A 148 8.06 -14.04 11.24
CA LYS A 148 8.63 -15.23 10.59
C LYS A 148 10.00 -14.94 9.97
N LEU A 149 10.16 -13.79 9.31
CA LEU A 149 11.46 -13.33 8.81
C LEU A 149 12.46 -13.11 9.97
N ALA A 150 12.02 -12.49 11.06
CA ALA A 150 12.86 -12.28 12.24
C ALA A 150 13.29 -13.60 12.90
N ALA A 151 12.38 -14.57 13.00
CA ALA A 151 12.69 -15.91 13.48
C ALA A 151 13.69 -16.66 12.56
N SER A 152 13.81 -16.27 11.28
CA SER A 152 14.82 -16.77 10.34
C SER A 152 16.17 -16.03 10.42
N GLY A 153 16.34 -15.11 11.39
CA GLY A 153 17.60 -14.40 11.67
C GLY A 153 17.74 -13.02 11.02
N TYR A 154 16.66 -12.46 10.46
CA TYR A 154 16.67 -11.16 9.80
C TYR A 154 16.19 -10.03 10.72
N GLY A 155 16.79 -8.84 10.65
CA GLY A 155 16.23 -7.66 11.30
C GLY A 155 15.19 -7.02 10.39
N VAL A 156 13.93 -6.94 10.79
CA VAL A 156 12.86 -6.36 9.95
C VAL A 156 12.44 -5.00 10.48
N PHE A 157 12.40 -4.00 9.62
CA PHE A 157 11.98 -2.63 9.94
C PHE A 157 10.89 -2.18 8.98
N ALA A 158 9.88 -1.49 9.50
CA ALA A 158 8.83 -0.89 8.71
C ALA A 158 8.43 0.47 9.30
N MET A 159 7.97 1.37 8.44
CA MET A 159 7.32 2.61 8.86
C MET A 159 5.94 2.69 8.25
N ASP A 160 5.00 3.28 8.97
CA ASP A 160 3.77 3.76 8.35
C ASP A 160 4.10 5.09 7.66
N TYR A 161 3.72 5.23 6.39
CA TYR A 161 3.96 6.47 5.64
C TYR A 161 3.23 7.68 6.24
N PRO A 162 3.67 8.92 5.96
CA PRO A 162 2.84 10.10 6.23
C PRO A 162 1.42 9.93 5.71
N GLY A 163 0.43 10.05 6.60
CA GLY A 163 -0.97 9.83 6.30
C GLY A 163 -1.39 8.36 6.23
N SER A 164 -0.59 7.41 6.70
CA SER A 164 -0.93 5.98 6.77
C SER A 164 -0.85 5.48 8.22
N GLY A 165 -1.59 4.40 8.51
CA GLY A 165 -1.56 3.72 9.80
C GLY A 165 -1.52 4.64 11.01
N LEU A 166 -0.44 4.59 11.80
CA LEU A 166 -0.27 5.35 13.04
C LEU A 166 0.53 6.66 12.87
N SER A 167 1.07 6.90 11.69
CA SER A 167 1.81 8.13 11.36
C SER A 167 0.89 9.34 11.18
N GLU A 168 1.42 10.52 11.48
CA GLU A 168 0.77 11.79 11.22
C GLU A 168 0.53 12.07 9.73
N GLY A 169 -0.38 13.01 9.46
CA GLY A 169 -0.83 13.34 8.12
C GLY A 169 -2.28 12.93 7.86
N LEU A 170 -2.82 13.50 6.78
CA LEU A 170 -4.19 13.24 6.33
C LEU A 170 -4.27 11.83 5.71
N HIS A 171 -5.22 11.02 6.18
CA HIS A 171 -5.30 9.60 5.82
C HIS A 171 -5.35 9.38 4.30
N CYS A 172 -4.39 8.59 3.79
CA CYS A 172 -4.15 8.28 2.39
C CYS A 172 -4.05 9.50 1.45
N TYR A 173 -3.51 10.60 1.96
CA TYR A 173 -3.19 11.77 1.16
C TYR A 173 -1.70 11.81 0.81
N ILE A 174 -1.37 11.53 -0.45
CA ILE A 174 0.00 11.62 -0.99
C ILE A 174 0.08 12.88 -1.85
N PRO A 175 0.61 14.00 -1.33
CA PRO A 175 0.71 15.24 -2.10
C PRO A 175 1.78 15.20 -3.19
N SER A 176 2.80 14.37 -3.01
CA SER A 176 3.88 14.09 -3.95
C SER A 176 4.45 12.72 -3.63
N PHE A 177 4.57 11.86 -4.63
CA PHE A 177 5.13 10.52 -4.43
C PHE A 177 6.64 10.58 -4.17
N ASP A 178 7.37 11.50 -4.83
CA ASP A 178 8.80 11.68 -4.56
C ASP A 178 9.07 12.06 -3.12
N ARG A 179 8.26 12.96 -2.55
CA ARG A 179 8.38 13.34 -1.14
C ARG A 179 8.11 12.17 -0.19
N LEU A 180 7.15 11.32 -0.54
CA LEU A 180 6.90 10.09 0.21
C LEU A 180 8.14 9.19 0.20
N VAL A 181 8.75 8.98 -0.97
CA VAL A 181 9.97 8.19 -1.12
C VAL A 181 11.12 8.82 -0.32
N ASP A 182 11.24 10.14 -0.33
CA ASP A 182 12.29 10.86 0.42
C ASP A 182 12.15 10.65 1.94
N ASP A 183 10.92 10.58 2.49
CA ASP A 183 10.73 10.23 3.92
C ASP A 183 11.19 8.82 4.24
N VAL A 184 10.85 7.89 3.36
CA VAL A 184 11.19 6.47 3.55
C VAL A 184 12.71 6.31 3.50
N ILE A 185 13.36 6.99 2.56
CA ILE A 185 14.83 7.08 2.49
C ILE A 185 15.38 7.70 3.76
N GLU A 186 14.85 8.83 4.23
CA GLU A 186 15.31 9.51 5.45
C GLU A 186 15.29 8.54 6.64
N HIS A 187 14.17 7.87 6.87
CA HIS A 187 13.99 6.98 8.01
C HIS A 187 14.88 5.74 7.92
N TYR A 188 14.89 5.05 6.77
CA TYR A 188 15.70 3.84 6.62
C TYR A 188 17.20 4.12 6.59
N SER A 189 17.63 5.27 6.05
CA SER A 189 19.04 5.65 6.08
C SER A 189 19.54 5.89 7.50
N LYS A 190 18.71 6.46 8.39
CA LYS A 190 19.04 6.61 9.82
C LYS A 190 19.25 5.25 10.49
N ILE A 191 18.37 4.28 10.23
CA ILE A 191 18.49 2.93 10.78
C ILE A 191 19.74 2.25 10.24
N ARG A 192 19.98 2.27 8.93
CA ARG A 192 21.18 1.67 8.33
C ARG A 192 22.48 2.27 8.84
N ALA A 193 22.49 3.55 9.20
CA ALA A 193 23.66 4.21 9.75
C ALA A 193 23.99 3.83 11.21
N MET A 194 23.10 3.09 11.91
CA MET A 194 23.36 2.62 13.27
C MET A 194 24.52 1.63 13.28
N SER A 195 25.37 1.70 14.30
CA SER A 195 26.59 0.88 14.44
C SER A 195 26.32 -0.63 14.37
N GLU A 196 25.14 -1.03 14.82
CA GLU A 196 24.66 -2.40 14.89
C GLU A 196 24.29 -2.97 13.52
N TYR A 197 24.00 -2.10 12.53
CA TYR A 197 23.43 -2.48 11.23
C TYR A 197 24.27 -2.05 10.02
N LYS A 198 25.20 -1.10 10.19
CA LYS A 198 25.93 -0.44 9.09
C LYS A 198 26.71 -1.36 8.15
N ASP A 199 27.14 -2.53 8.64
CA ASP A 199 27.95 -3.49 7.88
C ASP A 199 27.13 -4.72 7.45
N LEU A 200 25.82 -4.74 7.72
CA LEU A 200 24.93 -5.83 7.33
C LEU A 200 24.32 -5.60 5.94
N PRO A 201 24.10 -6.68 5.15
CA PRO A 201 23.30 -6.59 3.94
C PRO A 201 21.92 -6.00 4.23
N CYS A 202 21.43 -5.16 3.33
CA CYS A 202 20.19 -4.42 3.47
C CYS A 202 19.29 -4.62 2.25
N PHE A 203 18.12 -5.21 2.47
CA PHE A 203 17.14 -5.52 1.44
C PHE A 203 15.90 -4.64 1.56
N LEU A 204 15.31 -4.28 0.42
CA LEU A 204 13.98 -3.67 0.36
C LEU A 204 12.93 -4.78 0.24
N PHE A 205 11.78 -4.63 0.91
CA PHE A 205 10.62 -5.48 0.71
C PHE A 205 9.42 -4.58 0.40
N GLY A 206 8.92 -4.59 -0.83
CA GLY A 206 7.74 -3.82 -1.21
C GLY A 206 6.53 -4.67 -1.60
N GLN A 207 5.35 -4.39 -1.02
CA GLN A 207 4.08 -4.97 -1.45
C GLN A 207 3.21 -3.93 -2.16
N SER A 208 2.71 -4.23 -3.37
CA SER A 208 1.79 -3.34 -4.11
C SER A 208 2.35 -1.92 -4.30
N LEU A 209 1.70 -0.87 -3.75
CA LEU A 209 2.24 0.50 -3.67
C LEU A 209 3.67 0.53 -3.11
N GLY A 210 3.94 -0.27 -2.08
CA GLY A 210 5.25 -0.37 -1.46
C GLY A 210 6.32 -0.93 -2.41
N GLY A 211 5.92 -1.71 -3.42
CA GLY A 211 6.79 -2.10 -4.53
C GLY A 211 7.21 -0.89 -5.37
N ALA A 212 6.30 0.05 -5.64
CA ALA A 212 6.63 1.31 -6.30
C ALA A 212 7.58 2.17 -5.46
N VAL A 213 7.36 2.22 -4.14
CA VAL A 213 8.25 2.90 -3.19
C VAL A 213 9.64 2.28 -3.25
N ALA A 214 9.77 0.96 -3.12
CA ALA A 214 11.06 0.25 -3.19
C ALA A 214 11.78 0.49 -4.52
N LEU A 215 11.08 0.44 -5.65
CA LEU A 215 11.64 0.73 -6.96
C LEU A 215 12.13 2.18 -7.06
N LYS A 216 11.37 3.16 -6.57
CA LYS A 216 11.80 4.57 -6.57
C LYS A 216 12.95 4.86 -5.62
N ILE A 217 13.02 4.15 -4.49
CA ILE A 217 14.19 4.19 -3.61
C ILE A 217 15.43 3.73 -4.39
N HIS A 218 15.37 2.57 -5.04
CA HIS A 218 16.48 2.08 -5.87
C HIS A 218 16.86 3.07 -6.98
N LEU A 219 15.88 3.61 -7.71
CA LEU A 219 16.15 4.59 -8.78
C LEU A 219 16.81 5.88 -8.28
N LYS A 220 16.59 6.27 -7.01
CA LYS A 220 17.29 7.39 -6.36
C LYS A 220 18.64 6.99 -5.76
N GLN A 221 18.80 5.72 -5.38
CA GLN A 221 19.95 5.19 -4.66
C GLN A 221 20.44 3.85 -5.26
N PRO A 222 20.92 3.84 -6.52
CA PRO A 222 21.06 2.61 -7.33
C PRO A 222 22.17 1.64 -6.89
N ARG A 223 22.96 2.01 -5.87
CA ARG A 223 24.11 1.23 -5.38
C ARG A 223 24.05 0.96 -3.88
N VAL A 224 22.91 1.22 -3.26
CA VAL A 224 22.79 1.32 -1.81
C VAL A 224 22.18 0.07 -1.19
N TRP A 225 21.43 -0.72 -1.97
CA TRP A 225 20.63 -1.85 -1.52
C TRP A 225 21.14 -3.15 -2.15
N ASP A 226 21.23 -4.20 -1.35
CA ASP A 226 21.76 -5.50 -1.74
C ASP A 226 20.75 -6.34 -2.52
N GLY A 227 19.46 -5.95 -2.47
CA GLY A 227 18.42 -6.51 -3.31
C GLY A 227 17.02 -6.05 -2.90
N ALA A 228 16.01 -6.48 -3.66
CA ALA A 228 14.61 -6.22 -3.32
C ALA A 228 13.70 -7.42 -3.56
N VAL A 229 12.83 -7.65 -2.57
CA VAL A 229 11.69 -8.56 -2.63
C VAL A 229 10.45 -7.73 -2.98
N LEU A 230 9.80 -8.04 -4.09
CA LEU A 230 8.65 -7.30 -4.61
C LEU A 230 7.46 -8.24 -4.74
N VAL A 231 6.40 -7.96 -3.98
CA VAL A 231 5.17 -8.77 -3.95
C VAL A 231 4.04 -7.98 -4.61
N ALA A 232 3.53 -8.51 -5.74
CA ALA A 232 2.51 -7.87 -6.57
C ALA A 232 2.77 -6.36 -6.80
N PRO A 233 3.97 -5.93 -7.27
CA PRO A 233 4.38 -4.53 -7.25
C PRO A 233 3.59 -3.65 -8.21
N MET A 234 3.20 -2.46 -7.76
CA MET A 234 2.68 -1.39 -8.61
C MET A 234 3.84 -0.81 -9.45
N CYS A 235 3.99 -1.23 -10.70
CA CYS A 235 5.11 -0.79 -11.54
C CYS A 235 4.76 -0.50 -13.01
N LYS A 236 3.56 -0.86 -13.48
CA LYS A 236 3.05 -0.54 -14.81
C LYS A 236 1.52 -0.39 -14.73
N LEU A 237 0.93 0.41 -15.62
CA LEU A 237 -0.52 0.45 -15.78
C LEU A 237 -0.95 -0.77 -16.60
N ALA A 238 -1.88 -1.56 -16.06
CA ALA A 238 -2.48 -2.62 -16.87
C ALA A 238 -3.30 -1.99 -18.02
N ASP A 239 -3.33 -2.66 -19.15
CA ASP A 239 -3.89 -2.09 -20.40
C ASP A 239 -5.41 -1.82 -20.26
N ASP A 240 -6.09 -2.58 -19.41
CA ASP A 240 -7.53 -2.51 -19.12
C ASP A 240 -7.91 -1.45 -18.06
N VAL A 241 -6.95 -0.97 -17.26
CA VAL A 241 -7.16 0.05 -16.22
C VAL A 241 -6.62 1.43 -16.60
N THR A 242 -5.99 1.56 -17.77
CA THR A 242 -5.43 2.83 -18.23
C THR A 242 -6.55 3.86 -18.50
N PRO A 243 -6.63 4.96 -17.74
CA PRO A 243 -7.67 5.95 -17.95
C PRO A 243 -7.47 6.68 -19.29
N PRO A 244 -8.55 7.02 -20.03
CA PRO A 244 -8.44 7.80 -21.25
C PRO A 244 -7.68 9.12 -20.99
N TRP A 245 -6.81 9.51 -21.93
CA TRP A 245 -5.93 10.68 -21.76
C TRP A 245 -6.69 11.95 -21.35
N LEU A 246 -7.89 12.16 -21.90
CA LEU A 246 -8.74 13.31 -21.59
C LEU A 246 -9.22 13.29 -20.13
N LEU A 247 -9.56 12.11 -19.59
CA LEU A 247 -9.93 11.94 -18.19
C LEU A 247 -8.74 12.27 -17.28
N VAL A 248 -7.53 11.87 -17.66
CA VAL A 248 -6.30 12.23 -16.93
C VAL A 248 -6.12 13.74 -16.88
N GLN A 249 -6.30 14.47 -17.99
CA GLN A 249 -6.19 15.93 -18.01
C GLN A 249 -7.23 16.61 -17.11
N ILE A 250 -8.47 16.14 -17.13
CA ILE A 250 -9.54 16.64 -16.25
C ILE A 250 -9.18 16.39 -14.78
N LEU A 251 -8.74 15.18 -14.44
CA LEU A 251 -8.30 14.83 -13.08
C LEU A 251 -7.16 15.72 -12.61
N LEU A 252 -6.17 16.03 -13.47
CA LEU A 252 -5.06 16.92 -13.15
C LEU A 252 -5.54 18.33 -12.79
N VAL A 253 -6.50 18.89 -13.55
CA VAL A 253 -7.07 20.21 -13.29
C VAL A 253 -7.86 20.22 -11.98
N ILE A 254 -8.76 19.25 -11.78
CA ILE A 254 -9.59 19.18 -10.57
C ILE A 254 -8.72 18.93 -9.34
N ALA A 255 -7.69 18.08 -9.43
CA ALA A 255 -6.75 17.81 -8.33
C ALA A 255 -5.89 19.03 -7.93
N ARG A 256 -5.79 20.07 -8.78
CA ARG A 256 -5.17 21.36 -8.39
C ARG A 256 -6.09 22.19 -7.50
N ILE A 257 -7.40 22.12 -7.73
CA ILE A 257 -8.40 22.93 -7.03
C ILE A 257 -8.89 22.20 -5.77
N PHE A 258 -9.13 20.89 -5.86
CA PHE A 258 -9.69 20.04 -4.80
C PHE A 258 -8.81 18.82 -4.50
N PRO A 259 -7.52 18.99 -4.15
CA PRO A 259 -6.57 17.89 -4.05
C PRO A 259 -6.96 16.81 -3.02
N LYS A 260 -7.64 17.20 -1.95
CA LYS A 260 -7.94 16.35 -0.79
C LYS A 260 -9.27 15.61 -0.90
N GLU A 261 -10.11 15.92 -1.89
CA GLU A 261 -11.46 15.35 -2.00
C GLU A 261 -11.44 13.89 -2.47
N LYS A 262 -12.33 13.06 -1.89
CA LYS A 262 -12.44 11.61 -2.10
C LYS A 262 -13.37 11.26 -3.29
N LEU A 263 -13.08 11.83 -4.46
CA LEU A 263 -13.99 11.82 -5.62
C LEU A 263 -13.66 10.77 -6.69
N VAL A 264 -12.56 10.03 -6.53
CA VAL A 264 -12.14 9.03 -7.52
C VAL A 264 -13.08 7.82 -7.42
N PRO A 265 -13.71 7.39 -8.54
CA PRO A 265 -14.50 6.17 -8.54
C PRO A 265 -13.66 4.98 -8.11
N GLN A 266 -14.19 4.17 -7.19
CA GLN A 266 -13.52 2.98 -6.69
C GLN A 266 -14.27 1.75 -7.24
N LYS A 267 -13.55 0.89 -7.96
CA LYS A 267 -13.95 -0.51 -8.12
C LYS A 267 -13.61 -1.21 -6.81
N ASP A 268 -14.47 -2.11 -6.32
CA ASP A 268 -14.23 -2.84 -5.07
C ASP A 268 -13.19 -3.96 -5.27
N LEU A 269 -11.97 -3.55 -5.61
CA LEU A 269 -10.85 -4.44 -5.89
C LEU A 269 -10.27 -5.04 -4.60
N ALA A 270 -10.54 -4.42 -3.44
CA ALA A 270 -10.09 -4.91 -2.15
C ALA A 270 -10.71 -6.27 -1.80
N GLU A 271 -11.99 -6.48 -2.12
CA GLU A 271 -12.62 -7.79 -1.96
C GLU A 271 -12.01 -8.84 -2.91
N LEU A 272 -11.64 -8.44 -4.12
CA LEU A 272 -11.04 -9.33 -5.13
C LEU A 272 -9.56 -9.63 -4.88
N ALA A 273 -8.92 -8.91 -3.96
CA ALA A 273 -7.53 -9.14 -3.58
C ALA A 273 -7.32 -10.47 -2.82
N PHE A 274 -8.36 -10.97 -2.14
CA PHE A 274 -8.31 -12.16 -1.28
C PHE A 274 -9.01 -13.34 -1.94
N LYS A 275 -8.31 -14.47 -2.08
CA LYS A 275 -8.93 -15.73 -2.53
C LYS A 275 -9.72 -16.40 -1.41
N ASP A 276 -9.14 -16.48 -0.22
CA ASP A 276 -9.78 -17.07 0.96
C ASP A 276 -10.80 -16.09 1.57
N ILE A 277 -12.08 -16.46 1.50
CA ILE A 277 -13.20 -15.66 2.00
C ILE A 277 -13.12 -15.47 3.53
N LYS A 278 -12.59 -16.44 4.28
CA LYS A 278 -12.43 -16.29 5.74
C LYS A 278 -11.39 -15.22 6.03
N LYS A 279 -10.23 -15.27 5.36
CA LYS A 279 -9.18 -14.26 5.52
C LYS A 279 -9.62 -12.88 5.05
N ARG A 280 -10.40 -12.80 3.98
CA ARG A 280 -11.06 -11.56 3.54
C ARG A 280 -11.91 -10.93 4.65
N LYS A 281 -12.71 -11.73 5.37
CA LYS A 281 -13.49 -11.23 6.52
C LYS A 281 -12.59 -10.74 7.65
N LEU A 282 -11.46 -11.43 7.88
CA LEU A 282 -10.47 -11.02 8.89
C LEU A 282 -9.78 -9.70 8.52
N ALA A 283 -9.60 -9.40 7.23
CA ALA A 283 -9.06 -8.13 6.77
C ALA A 283 -9.88 -6.91 7.24
N ALA A 284 -11.20 -7.08 7.48
CA ALA A 284 -12.04 -6.00 8.01
C ALA A 284 -11.61 -5.51 9.41
N TYR A 285 -10.92 -6.37 10.18
CA TYR A 285 -10.36 -6.05 11.49
C TYR A 285 -9.09 -5.21 11.40
N ASN A 286 -8.56 -4.94 10.21
CA ASN A 286 -7.63 -3.84 9.99
C ASN A 286 -8.40 -2.50 10.07
N VAL A 287 -8.81 -2.13 11.28
CA VAL A 287 -9.71 -1.00 11.56
C VAL A 287 -9.10 0.37 11.30
N ILE A 288 -7.78 0.43 11.05
CA ILE A 288 -7.08 1.65 10.68
C ILE A 288 -6.68 1.68 9.19
N ALA A 289 -6.94 0.60 8.44
CA ALA A 289 -6.78 0.63 6.99
C ALA A 289 -7.74 1.65 6.36
N TYR A 290 -7.31 2.21 5.23
CA TYR A 290 -8.09 3.16 4.47
C TYR A 290 -9.17 2.44 3.66
N LYS A 291 -10.44 2.75 3.96
CA LYS A 291 -11.62 2.13 3.31
C LYS A 291 -12.35 3.09 2.38
N ASP A 292 -11.89 4.34 2.29
CA ASP A 292 -12.51 5.37 1.47
C ASP A 292 -11.97 5.37 0.04
N ARG A 293 -12.65 6.14 -0.83
CA ARG A 293 -12.19 6.42 -2.18
C ARG A 293 -10.86 7.18 -2.18
N PRO A 294 -9.93 6.88 -3.10
CA PRO A 294 -8.70 7.65 -3.24
C PRO A 294 -8.95 9.16 -3.36
N ARG A 295 -8.09 9.94 -2.70
CA ARG A 295 -8.09 11.40 -2.84
C ARG A 295 -7.56 11.79 -4.21
N LEU A 296 -8.11 12.84 -4.80
CA LEU A 296 -7.78 13.26 -6.18
C LEU A 296 -6.28 13.45 -6.41
N ARG A 297 -5.58 14.15 -5.52
CA ARG A 297 -4.13 14.33 -5.64
C ARG A 297 -3.39 13.01 -5.54
N THR A 298 -3.77 12.15 -4.60
CA THR A 298 -3.16 10.84 -4.43
C THR A 298 -3.29 10.02 -5.71
N ALA A 299 -4.48 9.91 -6.28
CA ALA A 299 -4.68 9.15 -7.52
C ALA A 299 -3.85 9.69 -8.70
N VAL A 300 -3.71 11.01 -8.81
CA VAL A 300 -2.81 11.63 -9.80
C VAL A 300 -1.35 11.22 -9.56
N GLU A 301 -0.88 11.25 -8.32
CA GLU A 301 0.51 10.89 -7.98
C GLU A 301 0.78 9.39 -8.16
N LEU A 302 -0.20 8.51 -7.88
CA LEU A 302 -0.12 7.09 -8.19
C LEU A 302 0.03 6.87 -9.71
N LEU A 303 -0.83 7.49 -10.51
CA LEU A 303 -0.79 7.37 -11.97
C LEU A 303 0.57 7.81 -12.55
N LYS A 304 1.03 9.01 -12.17
CA LYS A 304 2.31 9.55 -12.63
C LYS A 304 3.48 8.67 -12.25
N THR A 305 3.49 8.18 -11.01
CA THR A 305 4.57 7.35 -10.48
C THR A 305 4.65 6.02 -11.22
N THR A 306 3.51 5.37 -11.46
CA THR A 306 3.46 4.13 -12.21
C THR A 306 4.01 4.32 -13.63
N GLN A 307 3.62 5.41 -14.31
CA GLN A 307 4.13 5.75 -15.64
C GLN A 307 5.64 6.02 -15.61
N GLU A 308 6.13 6.77 -14.63
CA GLU A 308 7.56 7.04 -14.47
C GLU A 308 8.34 5.72 -14.29
N ILE A 309 7.91 4.86 -13.37
CA ILE A 309 8.57 3.56 -13.11
C ILE A 309 8.57 2.72 -14.38
N GLU A 310 7.45 2.64 -15.10
CA GLU A 310 7.35 1.88 -16.34
C GLU A 310 8.38 2.31 -17.39
N THR A 311 8.59 3.62 -17.55
CA THR A 311 9.61 4.15 -18.48
C THR A 311 11.05 3.88 -18.02
N ARG A 312 11.27 3.68 -16.72
CA ARG A 312 12.59 3.55 -16.08
C ARG A 312 12.91 2.15 -15.58
N MET A 313 12.08 1.14 -15.88
CA MET A 313 12.34 -0.26 -15.47
C MET A 313 13.74 -0.74 -15.88
N HIS A 314 14.24 -0.29 -17.03
CA HIS A 314 15.56 -0.62 -17.56
C HIS A 314 16.73 -0.06 -16.75
N GLU A 315 16.48 0.85 -15.80
CA GLU A 315 17.50 1.34 -14.86
C GLU A 315 17.59 0.48 -13.59
N VAL A 316 16.63 -0.42 -13.36
CA VAL A 316 16.61 -1.29 -12.17
C VAL A 316 17.67 -2.37 -12.28
N SER A 317 18.64 -2.37 -11.36
CA SER A 317 19.87 -3.16 -11.47
C SER A 317 20.24 -3.98 -10.23
N LEU A 318 19.54 -3.77 -9.11
CA LEU A 318 19.74 -4.58 -7.90
C LEU A 318 19.21 -6.01 -8.10
N PRO A 319 19.69 -7.00 -7.32
CA PRO A 319 19.09 -8.32 -7.27
C PRO A 319 17.59 -8.26 -6.96
N LEU A 320 16.76 -9.01 -7.69
CA LEU A 320 15.31 -8.97 -7.57
C LEU A 320 14.69 -10.34 -7.34
N LEU A 321 13.82 -10.44 -6.32
CA LEU A 321 12.78 -11.46 -6.24
C LEU A 321 11.43 -10.82 -6.49
N ILE A 322 10.75 -11.24 -7.55
CA ILE A 322 9.41 -10.77 -7.91
C ILE A 322 8.41 -11.92 -7.71
N LEU A 323 7.42 -11.71 -6.86
CA LEU A 323 6.39 -12.68 -6.50
C LEU A 323 5.02 -12.13 -6.88
N HIS A 324 4.18 -12.92 -7.56
CA HIS A 324 2.87 -12.45 -8.03
C HIS A 324 1.85 -13.58 -8.11
N GLY A 325 0.58 -13.32 -7.80
CA GLY A 325 -0.50 -14.27 -8.04
C GLY A 325 -1.02 -14.21 -9.48
N ALA A 326 -1.24 -15.35 -10.13
CA ALA A 326 -1.67 -15.41 -11.53
C ALA A 326 -3.10 -14.86 -11.77
N ALA A 327 -3.94 -14.84 -10.73
CA ALA A 327 -5.33 -14.37 -10.76
C ALA A 327 -5.49 -12.98 -10.11
N ASP A 328 -4.40 -12.21 -10.00
CA ASP A 328 -4.42 -10.85 -9.52
C ASP A 328 -5.11 -9.91 -10.52
N VAL A 329 -6.21 -9.30 -10.08
CA VAL A 329 -7.00 -8.31 -10.85
C VAL A 329 -6.79 -6.87 -10.35
N VAL A 330 -5.97 -6.69 -9.31
CA VAL A 330 -5.62 -5.39 -8.72
C VAL A 330 -4.38 -4.85 -9.42
N THR A 331 -3.35 -5.68 -9.52
CA THR A 331 -2.15 -5.42 -10.32
C THR A 331 -1.99 -6.58 -11.28
N ASP A 332 -2.20 -6.36 -12.58
CA ASP A 332 -2.14 -7.44 -13.55
C ASP A 332 -0.74 -8.10 -13.56
N PRO A 333 -0.59 -9.44 -13.51
CA PRO A 333 0.71 -10.10 -13.43
C PRO A 333 1.67 -9.79 -14.59
N SER A 334 1.16 -9.33 -15.73
CA SER A 334 1.99 -8.84 -16.84
C SER A 334 2.88 -7.66 -16.45
N VAL A 335 2.51 -6.88 -15.41
CA VAL A 335 3.35 -5.78 -14.90
C VAL A 335 4.64 -6.32 -14.30
N SER A 336 4.56 -7.43 -13.55
CA SER A 336 5.73 -8.10 -12.98
C SER A 336 6.58 -8.79 -14.03
N LYS A 337 5.94 -9.39 -15.05
CA LYS A 337 6.66 -9.93 -16.22
C LYS A 337 7.44 -8.84 -16.94
N ALA A 338 6.81 -7.69 -17.20
CA ALA A 338 7.47 -6.54 -17.83
C ALA A 338 8.64 -6.02 -16.99
N LEU A 339 8.49 -5.92 -15.67
CA LEU A 339 9.59 -5.54 -14.77
C LEU A 339 10.75 -6.54 -14.85
N TYR A 340 10.45 -7.83 -14.77
CA TYR A 340 11.45 -8.90 -14.90
C TYR A 340 12.20 -8.80 -16.23
N GLU A 341 11.50 -8.69 -17.35
CA GLU A 341 12.11 -8.63 -18.69
C GLU A 341 12.95 -7.36 -18.88
N LYS A 342 12.42 -6.19 -18.50
CA LYS A 342 13.04 -4.89 -18.77
C LYS A 342 14.16 -4.53 -17.80
N SER A 343 14.13 -5.02 -16.56
CA SER A 343 15.17 -4.72 -15.56
C SER A 343 16.56 -5.15 -16.03
N LYS A 344 17.54 -4.30 -15.76
CA LYS A 344 18.95 -4.47 -16.16
C LYS A 344 19.69 -5.50 -15.29
N GLY A 345 19.25 -5.70 -14.05
CA GLY A 345 19.87 -6.65 -13.12
C GLY A 345 19.96 -8.05 -13.73
N ALA A 346 21.14 -8.68 -13.64
CA ALA A 346 21.34 -10.05 -14.09
C ALA A 346 20.74 -11.06 -13.11
N ASP A 347 20.82 -10.74 -11.81
CA ASP A 347 20.23 -11.53 -10.74
C ASP A 347 18.77 -11.13 -10.53
N LYS A 348 17.87 -11.89 -11.15
CA LYS A 348 16.44 -11.65 -11.05
C LYS A 348 15.70 -12.97 -11.13
N GLN A 349 14.70 -13.11 -10.26
CA GLN A 349 13.80 -14.24 -10.21
C GLN A 349 12.36 -13.74 -10.24
N LEU A 350 11.52 -14.42 -11.02
CA LEU A 350 10.08 -14.19 -11.08
C LEU A 350 9.36 -15.49 -10.73
N LYS A 351 8.52 -15.45 -9.71
CA LYS A 351 7.65 -16.56 -9.33
C LYS A 351 6.19 -16.14 -9.42
N ILE A 352 5.45 -16.84 -10.29
CA ILE A 352 4.01 -16.66 -10.46
C ILE A 352 3.30 -17.81 -9.74
N TYR A 353 2.43 -17.49 -8.79
CA TYR A 353 1.65 -18.47 -8.03
C TYR A 353 0.32 -18.71 -8.74
N GLU A 354 0.15 -19.91 -9.27
CA GLU A 354 -1.04 -20.30 -10.01
C GLU A 354 -2.31 -20.17 -9.17
N ASN A 355 -3.36 -19.59 -9.75
CA ASN A 355 -4.64 -19.32 -9.11
C ASN A 355 -4.60 -18.43 -7.85
N ALA A 356 -3.49 -17.79 -7.52
CA ALA A 356 -3.41 -16.87 -6.38
C ALA A 356 -3.81 -15.45 -6.79
N CYS A 357 -4.41 -14.69 -5.87
CA CYS A 357 -4.88 -13.32 -6.07
C CYS A 357 -3.78 -12.30 -5.68
N HIS A 358 -4.17 -11.04 -5.40
CA HIS A 358 -3.24 -9.96 -5.05
C HIS A 358 -2.56 -10.15 -3.69
N ALA A 359 -3.33 -10.57 -2.68
CA ALA A 359 -2.91 -10.70 -1.30
C ALA A 359 -2.20 -12.04 -1.04
N ILE A 360 -1.11 -12.35 -1.77
CA ILE A 360 -0.44 -13.66 -1.67
C ILE A 360 0.23 -13.92 -0.31
N LEU A 361 0.46 -12.87 0.49
CA LEU A 361 1.09 -13.00 1.82
C LEU A 361 0.06 -13.22 2.93
N GLU A 362 -1.22 -12.91 2.69
CA GLU A 362 -2.22 -12.79 3.74
C GLU A 362 -3.64 -13.25 3.35
N GLY A 363 -3.88 -13.55 2.08
CA GLY A 363 -5.22 -13.79 1.53
C GLY A 363 -5.41 -15.12 0.80
N GLU A 364 -4.40 -15.99 0.86
CA GLU A 364 -4.38 -17.34 0.26
C GLU A 364 -4.54 -18.43 1.34
N SER A 365 -4.50 -19.73 0.99
CA SER A 365 -4.47 -20.79 2.00
C SER A 365 -3.26 -20.67 2.93
N ASP A 366 -3.31 -21.25 4.14
CA ASP A 366 -2.20 -21.15 5.09
C ASP A 366 -0.90 -21.75 4.50
N GLU A 367 -1.02 -22.87 3.79
CA GLU A 367 0.09 -23.53 3.10
C GLU A 367 0.69 -22.63 1.99
N SER A 368 -0.17 -21.95 1.24
CA SER A 368 0.26 -21.05 0.17
C SER A 368 0.99 -19.83 0.74
N ILE A 369 0.47 -19.26 1.83
CA ILE A 369 1.12 -18.15 2.54
C ILE A 369 2.49 -18.58 3.06
N PHE A 370 2.59 -19.76 3.68
CA PHE A 370 3.87 -20.27 4.17
C PHE A 370 4.85 -20.53 3.04
N GLN A 371 4.39 -21.10 1.92
CA GLN A 371 5.22 -21.30 0.74
C GLN A 371 5.80 -19.97 0.24
N VAL A 372 4.99 -18.92 0.12
CA VAL A 372 5.46 -17.60 -0.31
C VAL A 372 6.50 -17.04 0.66
N ILE A 373 6.28 -17.16 1.97
CA ILE A 373 7.24 -16.65 2.96
C ILE A 373 8.54 -17.48 2.95
N ASP A 374 8.46 -18.79 2.82
CA ASP A 374 9.64 -19.67 2.77
C ASP A 374 10.43 -19.46 1.46
N ASP A 375 9.78 -19.12 0.34
CA ASP A 375 10.45 -18.68 -0.89
C ASP A 375 11.23 -17.38 -0.68
N ILE A 376 10.65 -16.41 0.03
CA ILE A 376 11.34 -15.16 0.39
C ILE A 376 12.57 -15.45 1.24
N VAL A 377 12.43 -16.27 2.28
CA VAL A 377 13.55 -16.67 3.15
C VAL A 377 14.63 -17.39 2.35
N SER A 378 14.24 -18.33 1.47
CA SER A 378 15.20 -19.09 0.66
C SER A 378 15.99 -18.19 -0.30
N TRP A 379 15.33 -17.18 -0.88
CA TRP A 379 16.02 -16.21 -1.72
C TRP A 379 16.97 -15.34 -0.90
N LEU A 380 16.51 -14.80 0.24
CA LEU A 380 17.37 -14.02 1.14
C LEU A 380 18.56 -14.84 1.66
N ASP A 381 18.39 -16.14 1.89
CA ASP A 381 19.47 -17.02 2.35
C ASP A 381 20.60 -17.19 1.32
N ALA A 382 20.29 -16.97 0.03
CA ALA A 382 21.21 -17.11 -1.08
C ALA A 382 21.98 -15.82 -1.42
N HIS A 383 21.69 -14.70 -0.74
CA HIS A 383 22.26 -13.36 -0.97
C HIS A 383 22.83 -12.78 0.34
#